data_AF-A0A8B6C2G1-F1
#
_entry.id   AF-A0A8B6C2G1-F1
#
_cell.length_a   1.000
_cell.length_b   1.000
_cell.length_c   1.000
_cell.angle_alpha   90.00
_cell.angle_beta   90.00
_cell.angle_gamma   90.00
#
_symmetry.space_group_name_H-M   'P 1'
#
loop_
_entity.id
_entity.type
_entity.pdbx_description
1 polymer ?
#
loop_
_entity_poly.entity_id
_entity_poly.type
_entity_poly.pdbx_seq_one_letter_code
_entity_poly.pdbx_strand_id
1 'polypeptide(L)'
;MKSYVCDVVQGQNGISLEVQQLICRIVECPEYSMLMTVTRAASRINIIPVAIKYLLTASTTSRLLVAGLQNVCTSPVSSNDEVKKAKAATKSREPTIFSKIIDKSIPANIIYEDNECLAFRDVSPQAPIHFLVIPRKPLTGIDDAVDTDEKLLGHLLLVAKKVAEQEKLEKGYRIVINNGPDGSQSVYHLHLHIMGGRQMEWPPG
;
A
#
# COMPACT_ATOMS: atom_id res chain seq x y z
N MET A 1 21.97 0.30 -16.90
CA MET A 1 22.52 1.06 -15.76
C MET A 1 22.18 0.40 -14.41
N LYS A 2 20.94 -0.10 -14.21
CA LYS A 2 20.53 -0.84 -12.99
C LYS A 2 21.31 -2.15 -12.74
N SER A 3 21.49 -2.99 -13.77
CA SER A 3 22.26 -4.24 -13.64
C SER A 3 23.74 -4.00 -13.32
N TYR A 4 24.35 -3.03 -14.00
CA TYR A 4 25.78 -2.69 -13.86
C TYR A 4 26.20 -2.33 -12.43
N VAL A 5 25.35 -1.65 -11.66
CA VAL A 5 25.66 -1.28 -10.27
C VAL A 5 25.65 -2.50 -9.36
N CYS A 6 24.71 -3.43 -9.58
CA CYS A 6 24.63 -4.66 -8.80
C CYS A 6 25.81 -5.60 -9.12
N ASP A 7 26.19 -5.70 -10.40
CA ASP A 7 27.35 -6.48 -10.85
C ASP A 7 28.67 -5.97 -10.26
N VAL A 8 28.83 -4.64 -10.13
CA VAL A 8 30.03 -4.02 -9.54
C VAL A 8 30.11 -4.23 -8.03
N VAL A 9 28.97 -4.30 -7.33
CA VAL A 9 28.91 -4.45 -5.87
C VAL A 9 29.12 -5.90 -5.43
N GLN A 10 28.62 -6.88 -6.21
CA GLN A 10 28.76 -8.30 -5.91
C GLN A 10 30.20 -8.84 -6.03
N GLY A 11 31.14 -8.04 -6.58
CA GLY A 11 32.55 -8.41 -6.74
C GLY A 11 33.54 -7.75 -5.78
N GLN A 12 33.09 -6.91 -4.83
CA GLN A 12 34.02 -6.18 -3.95
C GLN A 12 34.38 -6.96 -2.67
N ASN A 13 35.65 -7.36 -2.59
CA ASN A 13 36.23 -7.94 -1.37
C ASN A 13 36.25 -6.89 -0.24
N GLY A 14 35.62 -7.22 0.89
CA GLY A 14 35.53 -6.36 2.08
C GLY A 14 34.13 -5.85 2.43
N ILE A 15 33.12 -6.15 1.59
CA ILE A 15 31.72 -5.87 1.88
C ILE A 15 31.02 -7.21 2.13
N SER A 16 30.27 -7.34 3.23
CA SER A 16 29.55 -8.60 3.51
C SER A 16 28.47 -8.84 2.46
N LEU A 17 28.19 -10.12 2.17
CA LEU A 17 27.20 -10.52 1.18
C LEU A 17 25.81 -9.91 1.45
N GLU A 18 25.44 -9.75 2.72
CA GLU A 18 24.19 -9.10 3.15
C GLU A 18 24.13 -7.63 2.74
N VAL A 19 25.23 -6.90 2.86
CA VAL A 19 25.31 -5.48 2.46
C VAL A 19 25.29 -5.36 0.94
N GLN A 20 25.94 -6.28 0.22
CA GLN A 20 25.87 -6.32 -1.25
C GLN A 20 24.44 -6.55 -1.75
N GLN A 21 23.72 -7.50 -1.14
CA GLN A 21 22.32 -7.80 -1.47
C GLN A 21 21.38 -6.62 -1.14
N LEU A 22 21.62 -5.92 -0.03
CA LEU A 22 20.84 -4.74 0.35
C LEU A 22 21.01 -3.60 -0.66
N ILE A 23 22.24 -3.34 -1.10
CA ILE A 23 22.54 -2.30 -2.11
C ILE A 23 21.83 -2.62 -3.44
N CYS A 24 21.87 -3.88 -3.90
CA CYS A 24 21.15 -4.27 -5.11
C CYS A 24 19.64 -4.04 -5.01
N ARG A 25 19.02 -4.41 -3.87
CA ARG A 25 17.58 -4.18 -3.65
C ARG A 25 17.20 -2.71 -3.67
N ILE A 26 18.03 -1.84 -3.08
CA ILE A 26 17.79 -0.39 -3.06
C ILE A 26 17.85 0.21 -4.47
N VAL A 27 18.78 -0.25 -5.31
CA VAL A 27 18.95 0.22 -6.69
C VAL A 27 17.82 -0.28 -7.62
N GLU A 28 17.17 -1.39 -7.25
CA GLU A 28 16.03 -1.97 -7.97
C GLU A 28 14.67 -1.35 -7.58
N CYS A 29 14.58 -0.59 -6.47
CA CYS A 29 13.35 0.08 -6.05
C CYS A 29 12.83 1.08 -7.11
N PRO A 30 11.54 1.04 -7.48
CA PRO A 30 10.95 1.96 -8.46
C PRO A 30 11.10 3.44 -8.07
N GLU A 31 11.05 3.72 -6.76
CA GLU A 31 11.12 5.07 -6.18
C GLU A 31 12.54 5.67 -6.21
N TYR A 32 13.59 4.84 -6.35
CA TYR A 32 14.97 5.32 -6.47
C TYR A 32 15.21 6.11 -7.76
N SER A 33 14.34 5.93 -8.77
CA SER A 33 14.32 6.74 -9.98
C SER A 33 14.08 8.24 -9.72
N MET A 34 13.47 8.59 -8.58
CA MET A 34 13.19 9.98 -8.22
C MET A 34 14.41 10.68 -7.58
N LEU A 35 15.27 9.93 -6.86
CA LEU A 35 16.43 10.51 -6.16
C LEU A 35 17.58 10.93 -7.11
N MET A 36 17.68 10.32 -8.29
CA MET A 36 18.68 10.69 -9.30
C MET A 36 18.29 11.90 -10.16
N THR A 37 17.09 12.45 -10.00
CA THR A 37 16.66 13.65 -10.75
C THR A 37 17.23 14.95 -10.15
N VAL A 38 17.79 14.90 -8.94
CA VAL A 38 18.45 16.06 -8.29
C VAL A 38 19.94 16.21 -8.67
N THR A 39 20.49 15.36 -9.55
CA THR A 39 21.88 15.52 -10.04
C THR A 39 21.99 15.46 -11.56
N ARG A 40 21.02 16.04 -12.28
CA ARG A 40 21.20 16.45 -13.69
C ARG A 40 21.60 17.92 -13.80
N ALA A 41 22.76 18.23 -13.23
CA ALA A 41 23.52 19.44 -13.56
C ALA A 41 25.02 19.18 -13.35
N ALA A 42 25.53 18.09 -13.93
CA ALA A 42 26.96 17.85 -14.04
C ALA A 42 27.24 16.99 -15.28
N SER A 43 26.85 17.52 -16.45
CA SER A 43 27.38 17.04 -17.71
C SER A 43 28.88 17.34 -17.76
N ARG A 44 29.68 16.27 -17.94
CA ARG A 44 31.12 16.26 -18.25
C ARG A 44 32.02 16.73 -17.10
N ILE A 45 32.49 15.80 -16.27
CA ILE A 45 33.88 15.63 -15.83
C ILE A 45 33.94 14.30 -15.07
N ASN A 46 35.05 13.58 -15.28
CA ASN A 46 35.36 12.26 -14.75
C ASN A 46 35.53 12.28 -13.21
N ILE A 47 34.44 12.13 -12.44
CA ILE A 47 34.47 12.06 -10.96
C ILE A 47 33.67 10.85 -10.48
N ILE A 48 34.14 9.65 -10.80
CA ILE A 48 33.64 8.39 -10.24
C ILE A 48 34.39 7.92 -8.97
N PRO A 49 35.62 8.35 -8.60
CA PRO A 49 36.24 7.86 -7.36
C PRO A 49 35.92 8.67 -6.08
N VAL A 50 35.33 9.87 -6.16
CA VAL A 50 35.20 10.75 -4.98
C VAL A 50 33.88 10.53 -4.21
N ALA A 51 32.77 10.27 -4.91
CA ALA A 51 31.47 10.05 -4.26
C ALA A 51 31.42 8.74 -3.46
N ILE A 52 32.10 7.69 -3.94
CA ILE A 52 32.21 6.40 -3.23
C ILE A 52 33.13 6.53 -2.01
N LYS A 53 34.18 7.35 -2.09
CA LYS A 53 35.06 7.61 -0.94
C LYS A 53 34.34 8.39 0.16
N TYR A 54 33.48 9.35 -0.19
CA TYR A 54 32.65 10.09 0.77
C TYR A 54 31.63 9.21 1.51
N LEU A 55 31.06 8.20 0.83
CA LEU A 55 30.17 7.22 1.47
C LEU A 55 30.93 6.27 2.42
N LEU A 56 32.20 5.97 2.13
CA LEU A 56 33.02 5.03 2.91
C LEU A 56 33.85 5.67 4.03
N THR A 57 34.08 6.99 4.00
CA THR A 57 34.82 7.71 5.07
C THR A 57 33.93 8.47 6.04
N ALA A 58 32.61 8.37 5.94
CA ALA A 58 31.69 8.88 6.96
C ALA A 58 31.72 7.98 8.20
N SER A 59 32.80 8.15 8.97
CA SER A 59 32.97 7.68 10.33
C SER A 59 31.84 8.20 11.22
N THR A 60 31.29 7.31 12.03
CA THR A 60 30.42 7.50 13.21
C THR A 60 29.04 8.15 13.10
N THR A 61 28.63 8.84 12.04
CA THR A 61 27.24 9.38 11.95
C THR A 61 26.24 8.49 11.19
N SER A 62 26.69 7.40 10.57
CA SER A 62 25.85 6.55 9.73
C SER A 62 25.12 5.40 10.45
N ARG A 63 25.33 5.18 11.77
CA ARG A 63 24.51 4.20 12.52
C ARG A 63 23.09 4.69 12.78
N LEU A 64 22.88 6.00 12.90
CA LEU A 64 21.55 6.59 13.12
C LEU A 64 20.73 6.71 11.82
N LEU A 65 21.37 6.89 10.66
CA LEU A 65 20.65 7.00 9.38
C LEU A 65 20.24 5.64 8.80
N VAL A 66 21.05 4.59 8.99
CA VAL A 66 20.71 3.24 8.52
C VAL A 66 19.65 2.58 9.41
N ALA A 67 19.65 2.86 10.72
CA ALA A 67 18.57 2.44 11.62
C ALA A 67 17.22 3.13 11.30
N GLY A 68 17.25 4.37 10.82
CA GLY A 68 16.04 5.12 10.42
C GLY A 68 15.43 4.66 9.09
N LEU A 69 16.24 4.13 8.17
CA LEU A 69 15.77 3.64 6.86
C LEU A 69 15.34 2.18 6.85
N GLN A 70 15.70 1.39 7.87
CA GLN A 70 15.20 0.02 8.04
C GLN A 70 13.71 -0.06 8.40
N ASN A 71 13.10 1.05 8.82
CA ASN A 71 11.69 1.07 9.25
C ASN A 71 10.68 1.51 8.17
N VAL A 72 11.14 1.87 6.96
CA VAL A 72 10.24 2.45 5.94
C VAL A 72 9.75 1.42 4.92
N CYS A 73 10.36 0.23 4.82
CA CYS A 73 10.05 -0.68 3.71
C CYS A 73 9.62 -2.12 4.07
N THR A 74 9.52 -2.53 5.34
CA THR A 74 9.16 -3.94 5.66
C THR A 74 8.49 -4.14 7.02
N SER A 75 7.52 -3.31 7.42
CA SER A 75 6.57 -3.77 8.43
C SER A 75 5.47 -4.57 7.72
N PRO A 76 5.35 -5.89 7.92
CA PRO A 76 4.14 -6.58 7.54
C PRO A 76 3.02 -5.97 8.40
N VAL A 77 2.12 -5.19 7.80
CA VAL A 77 0.90 -4.80 8.50
C VAL A 77 0.19 -6.10 8.81
N SER A 78 0.05 -6.40 10.09
CA SER A 78 -0.35 -7.73 10.54
C SER A 78 -1.86 -7.87 10.37
N SER A 79 -2.30 -8.92 9.67
CA SER A 79 -3.70 -9.34 9.59
C SER A 79 -4.40 -9.40 10.97
N ASN A 80 -3.63 -9.57 12.05
CA ASN A 80 -4.11 -9.55 13.43
C ASN A 80 -4.85 -8.27 13.83
N ASP A 81 -4.54 -7.12 13.21
CA ASP A 81 -5.14 -5.85 13.63
C ASP A 81 -6.61 -5.73 13.17
N GLU A 82 -6.94 -6.22 11.99
CA GLU A 82 -8.34 -6.25 11.52
C GLU A 82 -9.19 -7.22 12.33
N VAL A 83 -8.67 -8.42 12.65
CA VAL A 83 -9.35 -9.39 13.52
C VAL A 83 -9.65 -8.79 14.90
N LYS A 84 -8.69 -8.06 15.48
CA LYS A 84 -8.89 -7.37 16.77
C LYS A 84 -9.95 -6.28 16.67
N LYS A 85 -9.90 -5.44 15.63
CA LYS A 85 -10.89 -4.39 15.39
C LYS A 85 -12.29 -4.99 15.23
N ALA A 86 -12.42 -6.07 14.46
CA ALA A 86 -13.69 -6.75 14.24
C ALA A 86 -14.31 -7.30 15.53
N LYS A 87 -13.48 -7.88 16.42
CA LYS A 87 -13.93 -8.35 17.74
C LYS A 87 -14.43 -7.23 18.65
N ALA A 88 -13.92 -6.01 18.48
CA ALA A 88 -14.36 -4.82 19.22
C ALA A 88 -15.50 -4.07 18.53
N ALA A 89 -15.72 -4.31 17.24
CA ALA A 89 -16.71 -3.60 16.45
C ALA A 89 -18.13 -4.04 16.83
N THR A 90 -19.03 -3.06 16.95
CA THR A 90 -20.44 -3.30 17.24
C THR A 90 -21.31 -2.63 16.18
N LYS A 91 -22.33 -3.33 15.69
CA LYS A 91 -23.34 -2.76 14.81
C LYS A 91 -24.17 -1.73 15.57
N SER A 92 -24.10 -0.46 15.18
CA SER A 92 -24.85 0.64 15.80
C SER A 92 -25.56 1.47 14.73
N ARG A 93 -26.48 2.35 15.16
CA ARG A 93 -27.16 3.32 14.28
C ARG A 93 -26.39 4.64 14.13
N GLU A 94 -25.27 4.77 14.81
CA GLU A 94 -24.47 6.00 14.80
C GLU A 94 -23.61 6.09 13.52
N PRO A 95 -23.33 7.31 13.03
CA PRO A 95 -22.43 7.50 11.89
C PRO A 95 -21.07 6.85 12.14
N THR A 96 -20.62 6.05 11.16
CA THR A 96 -19.34 5.36 11.24
C THR A 96 -18.20 6.29 10.87
N ILE A 97 -16.96 5.81 11.04
CA ILE A 97 -15.78 6.51 10.49
C ILE A 97 -15.89 6.70 8.97
N PHE A 98 -16.55 5.79 8.24
CA PHE A 98 -16.76 5.92 6.80
C PHE A 98 -17.83 6.98 6.47
N SER A 99 -18.85 7.16 7.31
CA SER A 99 -19.78 8.29 7.17
C SER A 99 -19.03 9.63 7.23
N LYS A 100 -18.05 9.74 8.13
CA LYS A 100 -17.18 10.92 8.28
C LYS A 100 -16.22 11.13 7.08
N ILE A 101 -15.86 10.06 6.38
CA ILE A 101 -15.08 10.16 5.14
C ILE A 101 -15.98 10.64 3.99
N ILE A 102 -17.21 10.11 3.91
CA ILE A 102 -18.18 10.48 2.88
C ILE A 102 -18.53 11.97 2.96
N ASP A 103 -18.80 12.49 4.17
CA ASP A 103 -19.12 13.90 4.41
C ASP A 103 -17.90 14.84 4.45
N LYS A 104 -16.69 14.28 4.27
CA LYS A 104 -15.40 15.00 4.28
C LYS A 104 -15.06 15.66 5.63
N SER A 105 -15.70 15.27 6.73
CA SER A 105 -15.34 15.74 8.08
C SER A 105 -13.99 15.21 8.54
N ILE A 106 -13.52 14.09 7.99
CA ILE A 106 -12.14 13.60 8.14
C ILE A 106 -11.47 13.38 6.78
N PRO A 107 -10.16 13.62 6.66
CA PRO A 107 -9.45 13.43 5.40
C PRO A 107 -9.29 11.94 5.06
N ALA A 108 -9.37 11.63 3.77
CA ALA A 108 -9.00 10.35 3.20
C ALA A 108 -8.34 10.55 1.83
N ASN A 109 -7.47 9.63 1.43
CA ASN A 109 -6.88 9.64 0.09
C ASN A 109 -7.89 9.05 -0.91
N ILE A 110 -8.79 9.90 -1.38
CA ILE A 110 -9.86 9.54 -2.32
C ILE A 110 -9.28 9.39 -3.72
N ILE A 111 -9.55 8.24 -4.34
CA ILE A 111 -9.06 7.87 -5.67
C ILE A 111 -10.21 7.75 -6.69
N TYR A 112 -11.46 7.65 -6.21
CA TYR A 112 -12.64 7.68 -7.05
C TYR A 112 -13.85 8.19 -6.26
N GLU A 113 -14.72 8.93 -6.91
CA GLU A 113 -15.95 9.44 -6.31
C GLU A 113 -17.03 9.64 -7.37
N ASP A 114 -18.26 9.16 -7.08
CA ASP A 114 -19.45 9.48 -7.85
C ASP A 114 -20.67 9.64 -6.93
N ASN A 115 -21.89 9.65 -7.51
CA ASN A 115 -23.13 9.85 -6.77
C ASN A 115 -23.54 8.65 -5.91
N GLU A 116 -23.00 7.45 -6.16
CA GLU A 116 -23.43 6.22 -5.50
C GLU A 116 -22.37 5.69 -4.53
N CYS A 117 -21.09 5.94 -4.80
CA CYS A 117 -19.98 5.36 -4.04
C CYS A 117 -18.76 6.28 -3.93
N LEU A 118 -17.82 5.84 -3.10
CA LEU A 118 -16.52 6.46 -2.89
C LEU A 118 -15.45 5.36 -2.83
N ALA A 119 -14.29 5.60 -3.43
CA ALA A 119 -13.11 4.75 -3.24
C ALA A 119 -11.93 5.56 -2.69
N PHE A 120 -11.24 4.99 -1.70
CA PHE A 120 -10.09 5.64 -1.04
C PHE A 120 -9.08 4.60 -0.55
N ARG A 121 -7.83 5.01 -0.39
CA ARG A 121 -6.76 4.12 0.09
C ARG A 121 -6.97 3.71 1.53
N ASP A 122 -6.75 2.44 1.83
CA ASP A 122 -6.80 1.92 3.19
C ASP A 122 -5.62 2.51 4.00
N VAL A 123 -5.89 2.92 5.24
CA VAL A 123 -4.88 3.48 6.15
C VAL A 123 -3.96 2.42 6.77
N SER A 124 -4.35 1.14 6.69
CA SER A 124 -3.63 -0.03 7.17
C SER A 124 -3.49 -1.07 6.04
N PRO A 125 -2.75 -0.74 4.97
CA PRO A 125 -2.70 -1.55 3.74
C PRO A 125 -2.13 -2.96 3.96
N GLN A 126 -2.80 -3.99 3.43
CA GLN A 126 -2.38 -5.41 3.51
C GLN A 126 -1.68 -5.89 2.21
N ALA A 127 -1.55 -5.01 1.23
CA ALA A 127 -0.88 -5.23 -0.05
C ALA A 127 -0.35 -3.89 -0.57
N PRO A 128 0.62 -3.88 -1.51
CA PRO A 128 1.17 -2.64 -2.08
C PRO A 128 0.10 -1.69 -2.61
N ILE A 129 -0.97 -2.24 -3.19
CA ILE A 129 -2.19 -1.51 -3.50
C ILE A 129 -3.31 -2.12 -2.66
N HIS A 130 -3.83 -1.35 -1.71
CA HIS A 130 -5.01 -1.68 -0.91
C HIS A 130 -5.92 -0.45 -0.82
N PHE A 131 -7.12 -0.57 -1.36
CA PHE A 131 -8.14 0.47 -1.28
C PHE A 131 -9.50 -0.12 -0.98
N LEU A 132 -10.39 0.73 -0.50
CA LEU A 132 -11.77 0.39 -0.18
C LEU A 132 -12.71 1.03 -1.20
N VAL A 133 -13.76 0.33 -1.59
CA VAL A 133 -14.93 0.90 -2.28
C VAL A 133 -16.13 0.78 -1.35
N ILE A 134 -16.78 1.91 -1.07
CA ILE A 134 -17.92 1.98 -0.14
C ILE A 134 -19.12 2.66 -0.81
N PRO A 135 -20.36 2.22 -0.52
CA PRO A 135 -21.55 2.95 -0.96
C PRO A 135 -21.73 4.22 -0.12
N ARG A 136 -22.34 5.25 -0.71
CA ARG A 136 -22.85 6.40 0.05
C ARG A 136 -24.08 6.04 0.89
N LYS A 137 -24.88 5.08 0.42
CA LYS A 137 -25.97 4.49 1.21
C LYS A 137 -25.37 3.87 2.48
N PRO A 138 -25.88 4.17 3.69
CA PRO A 138 -25.34 3.66 4.95
C PRO A 138 -25.80 2.21 5.21
N LEU A 139 -25.37 1.28 4.36
CA LEU A 139 -25.54 -0.16 4.58
C LEU A 139 -24.52 -0.63 5.60
N THR A 140 -24.91 -1.24 6.71
CA THR A 140 -23.94 -1.58 7.77
C THR A 140 -23.07 -2.79 7.44
N GLY A 141 -23.51 -3.63 6.49
CA GLY A 141 -22.82 -4.83 6.03
C GLY A 141 -23.59 -5.46 4.88
N ILE A 142 -23.09 -6.57 4.35
CA ILE A 142 -23.73 -7.24 3.19
C ILE A 142 -25.06 -7.90 3.57
N ASP A 143 -25.21 -8.38 4.80
CA ASP A 143 -26.47 -8.97 5.31
C ASP A 143 -27.64 -7.98 5.36
N ASP A 144 -27.37 -6.68 5.34
CA ASP A 144 -28.41 -5.63 5.34
C ASP A 144 -28.83 -5.22 3.93
N ALA A 145 -28.18 -5.75 2.88
CA ALA A 145 -28.58 -5.46 1.52
C ALA A 145 -29.92 -6.13 1.20
N VAL A 146 -30.76 -5.43 0.44
CA VAL A 146 -32.06 -5.92 -0.03
C VAL A 146 -32.09 -5.95 -1.56
N ASP A 147 -33.09 -6.58 -2.17
CA ASP A 147 -33.19 -6.72 -3.63
C ASP A 147 -33.10 -5.39 -4.40
N THR A 148 -33.57 -4.29 -3.81
CA THR A 148 -33.46 -2.95 -4.42
C THR A 148 -32.04 -2.41 -4.48
N ASP A 149 -31.09 -3.01 -3.74
CA ASP A 149 -29.66 -2.67 -3.75
C ASP A 149 -28.87 -3.42 -4.84
N GLU A 150 -29.49 -4.33 -5.60
CA GLU A 150 -28.80 -5.13 -6.63
C GLU A 150 -27.95 -4.26 -7.57
N LYS A 151 -28.53 -3.16 -8.08
CA LYS A 151 -27.81 -2.22 -8.97
C LYS A 151 -26.65 -1.53 -8.27
N LEU A 152 -26.83 -1.13 -7.01
CA LEU A 152 -25.78 -0.50 -6.21
C LEU A 152 -24.63 -1.48 -5.98
N LEU A 153 -24.92 -2.72 -5.56
CA LEU A 153 -23.91 -3.75 -5.34
C LEU A 153 -23.12 -4.06 -6.62
N GLY A 154 -23.83 -4.17 -7.76
CA GLY A 154 -23.20 -4.30 -9.08
C GLY A 154 -22.31 -3.11 -9.42
N HIS A 155 -22.78 -1.88 -9.14
CA HIS A 155 -22.00 -0.65 -9.33
C HIS A 155 -20.71 -0.66 -8.52
N LEU A 156 -20.75 -1.06 -7.24
CA LEU A 156 -19.55 -1.16 -6.39
C LEU A 156 -18.49 -2.09 -6.99
N LEU A 157 -18.89 -3.26 -7.53
CA LEU A 157 -17.97 -4.21 -8.17
C LEU A 157 -17.39 -3.65 -9.49
N LEU A 158 -18.20 -2.95 -10.28
CA LEU A 158 -17.73 -2.31 -11.52
C LEU A 158 -16.76 -1.17 -11.24
N VAL A 159 -17.02 -0.38 -10.20
CA VAL A 159 -16.09 0.65 -9.72
C VAL A 159 -14.81 0.03 -9.20
N ALA A 160 -14.88 -1.05 -8.41
CA ALA A 160 -13.70 -1.78 -7.95
C ALA A 160 -12.80 -2.22 -9.11
N LYS A 161 -13.39 -2.79 -10.17
CA LYS A 161 -12.67 -3.14 -11.41
C LYS A 161 -12.04 -1.91 -12.06
N LYS A 162 -12.81 -0.86 -12.27
CA LYS A 162 -12.35 0.38 -12.94
C LYS A 162 -11.18 1.02 -12.20
N VAL A 163 -11.25 1.10 -10.87
CA VAL A 163 -10.18 1.68 -10.04
C VAL A 163 -8.97 0.76 -10.01
N ALA A 164 -9.14 -0.56 -10.00
CA ALA A 164 -8.03 -1.50 -10.11
C ALA A 164 -7.26 -1.35 -11.44
N GLU A 165 -7.95 -1.09 -12.55
CA GLU A 165 -7.34 -0.77 -13.86
C GLU A 165 -6.54 0.54 -13.79
N GLN A 166 -7.09 1.59 -13.16
CA GLN A 166 -6.41 2.87 -12.96
C GLN A 166 -5.14 2.75 -12.09
N GLU A 167 -5.19 1.88 -11.08
CA GLU A 167 -4.06 1.55 -10.20
C GLU A 167 -3.08 0.53 -10.82
N LYS A 168 -3.29 0.15 -12.10
CA LYS A 168 -2.41 -0.74 -12.88
C LYS A 168 -2.26 -2.15 -12.28
N LEU A 169 -3.35 -2.70 -11.74
CA LEU A 169 -3.42 -4.08 -11.26
C LEU A 169 -3.59 -5.09 -12.41
N GLU A 170 -2.72 -5.02 -13.41
CA GLU A 170 -2.78 -5.80 -14.67
C GLU A 170 -2.60 -7.31 -14.45
N LYS A 171 -1.90 -7.71 -13.37
CA LYS A 171 -1.65 -9.11 -13.02
C LYS A 171 -2.75 -9.73 -12.14
N GLY A 172 -3.85 -9.02 -11.94
CA GLY A 172 -4.96 -9.44 -11.09
C GLY A 172 -4.92 -8.86 -9.68
N TYR A 173 -6.02 -9.08 -8.96
CA TYR A 173 -6.28 -8.57 -7.62
C TYR A 173 -7.35 -9.43 -6.92
N ARG A 174 -7.51 -9.26 -5.60
CA ARG A 174 -8.55 -9.90 -4.80
C ARG A 174 -9.54 -8.84 -4.32
N ILE A 175 -10.83 -9.12 -4.48
CA ILE A 175 -11.91 -8.38 -3.82
C ILE A 175 -12.36 -9.17 -2.59
N VAL A 176 -12.48 -8.53 -1.44
CA VAL A 176 -12.97 -9.14 -0.20
C VAL A 176 -14.08 -8.29 0.40
N ILE A 177 -15.17 -8.95 0.80
CA ILE A 177 -16.25 -8.35 1.61
C ILE A 177 -16.31 -9.16 2.90
N ASN A 178 -16.05 -8.48 4.01
CA ASN A 178 -16.09 -9.07 5.34
C ASN A 178 -17.48 -8.90 5.95
N ASN A 179 -18.02 -9.96 6.54
CA ASN A 179 -19.33 -9.92 7.20
C ASN A 179 -19.23 -10.40 8.64
N GLY A 180 -19.62 -9.54 9.59
CA GLY A 180 -19.66 -9.86 11.00
C GLY A 180 -18.29 -10.18 11.63
N PRO A 181 -18.29 -10.68 12.88
CA PRO A 181 -17.06 -10.95 13.62
C PRO A 181 -16.15 -12.00 12.98
N ASP A 182 -16.72 -13.11 12.50
CA ASP A 182 -15.93 -14.21 11.91
C ASP A 182 -15.41 -13.87 10.51
N GLY A 183 -16.11 -12.99 9.79
CA GLY A 183 -15.60 -12.40 8.56
C GLY A 183 -14.54 -11.31 8.79
N SER A 184 -14.21 -10.97 10.05
CA SER A 184 -13.29 -9.87 10.39
C SER A 184 -13.76 -8.49 9.88
N GLN A 185 -15.06 -8.20 9.98
CA GLN A 185 -15.60 -6.87 9.64
C GLN A 185 -15.28 -5.85 10.73
N SER A 186 -14.38 -4.90 10.45
CA SER A 186 -13.91 -3.90 11.43
C SER A 186 -14.75 -2.62 11.50
N VAL A 187 -15.44 -2.27 10.41
CA VAL A 187 -16.35 -1.12 10.34
C VAL A 187 -17.72 -1.57 9.83
N TYR A 188 -18.78 -1.25 10.58
CA TYR A 188 -20.17 -1.55 10.22
C TYR A 188 -20.73 -0.53 9.21
N HIS A 189 -20.05 -0.43 8.07
CA HIS A 189 -20.48 0.23 6.84
C HIS A 189 -19.91 -0.58 5.69
N LEU A 190 -20.73 -1.06 4.75
CA LEU A 190 -20.34 -1.98 3.68
C LEU A 190 -19.10 -1.47 2.95
N HIS A 191 -18.08 -2.31 2.82
CA HIS A 191 -16.85 -1.96 2.13
C HIS A 191 -16.27 -3.17 1.42
N LEU A 192 -15.82 -2.95 0.19
CA LEU A 192 -15.08 -3.91 -0.60
C LEU A 192 -13.60 -3.57 -0.45
N HIS A 193 -12.82 -4.51 0.06
CA HIS A 193 -11.36 -4.43 0.00
C HIS A 193 -10.88 -4.86 -1.38
N ILE A 194 -10.06 -4.04 -2.03
CA ILE A 194 -9.36 -4.42 -3.26
C ILE A 194 -7.87 -4.45 -2.95
N MET A 195 -7.26 -5.63 -3.08
CA MET A 195 -5.85 -5.87 -2.78
C MET A 195 -5.10 -6.42 -3.99
N GLY A 196 -3.95 -5.83 -4.30
CA GLY A 196 -3.10 -6.26 -5.40
C GLY A 196 -1.69 -5.71 -5.33
N GLY A 197 -0.93 -5.87 -6.43
CA GLY A 197 0.48 -5.48 -6.51
C GLY A 197 1.44 -6.53 -5.92
N ARG A 198 0.91 -7.67 -5.45
CA ARG A 198 1.66 -8.87 -5.04
C ARG A 198 0.82 -10.12 -5.30
N GLN A 199 1.44 -11.30 -5.25
CA GLN A 199 0.71 -12.56 -5.25
C GLN A 199 -0.15 -12.66 -3.99
N MET A 200 -1.43 -13.01 -4.16
CA MET A 200 -2.34 -13.31 -3.06
C MET A 200 -2.30 -14.81 -2.75
N GLU A 201 -2.19 -15.17 -1.48
CA GLU A 201 -2.08 -16.56 -1.01
C GLU A 201 -3.46 -17.21 -0.84
N TRP A 202 -3.47 -18.54 -0.61
CA TRP A 202 -4.66 -19.34 -0.35
C TRP A 202 -4.42 -20.26 0.87
N PRO A 203 -5.34 -20.35 1.84
CA PRO A 203 -6.69 -19.76 1.88
C PRO A 203 -6.72 -18.21 2.00
N PRO A 204 -7.87 -17.56 1.75
CA PRO A 204 -8.00 -16.10 1.75
C PRO A 204 -8.38 -15.57 3.15
N GLY A 205 -7.58 -15.94 4.15
CA GLY A 205 -7.77 -15.58 5.56
C GLY A 205 -6.65 -16.18 6.40
#